data_AF-A0A7W1BE76-F1
#
_entry.id   AF-A0A7W1BE76-F1
#
_cell.length_a   1.000
_cell.length_b   1.000
_cell.length_c   1.000
_cell.angle_alpha   90.00
_cell.angle_beta   90.00
_cell.angle_gamma   90.00
#
_symmetry.space_group_name_H-M   'P 1'
#
loop_
_entity.id
_entity.type
_entity.pdbx_description
1 polymer ?
#
loop_
_entity_poly.entity_id
_entity_poly.type
_entity_poly.pdbx_seq_one_letter_code
_entity_poly.pdbx_strand_id
1 'polypeptide(L)'
;MTGGSGQERLRKVTHRGRSILLTDYSGFIKWNDWRALIEAEMRLMPREPLGSVRALAVFTGSRFSDEVFEAITKLALANRPYIKASALVGLSPLQRAIFLKGIERRSSRDFGVFDTVEEALDWLAEQE
;
A
#
# COMPACT_ATOMS: atom_id res chain seq x y z
N MET A 1 -11.61 -5.50 -20.50
CA MET A 1 -10.66 -5.62 -19.37
C MET A 1 -11.49 -5.50 -18.10
N THR A 2 -11.78 -6.63 -17.47
CA THR A 2 -12.69 -6.76 -16.34
C THR A 2 -12.11 -6.07 -15.11
N GLY A 3 -12.78 -5.03 -14.64
CA GLY A 3 -12.52 -4.44 -13.34
C GLY A 3 -12.87 -5.46 -12.27
N GLY A 4 -11.86 -6.13 -11.74
CA GLY A 4 -11.98 -7.00 -10.57
C GLY A 4 -12.60 -6.20 -9.42
N SER A 5 -13.63 -6.78 -8.81
CA SER A 5 -14.34 -6.19 -7.68
C SER A 5 -13.36 -5.79 -6.57
N GLY A 6 -13.62 -4.69 -5.85
CA GLY A 6 -12.68 -4.15 -4.85
C GLY A 6 -12.22 -5.13 -3.76
N GLN A 7 -12.90 -6.28 -3.59
CA GLN A 7 -12.48 -7.37 -2.71
C GLN A 7 -11.29 -8.19 -3.24
N GLU A 8 -11.10 -8.29 -4.56
CA GLU A 8 -9.94 -8.97 -5.12
C GLU A 8 -8.67 -8.15 -4.91
N ARG A 9 -8.77 -6.82 -4.91
CA ARG A 9 -7.61 -5.90 -4.85
C ARG A 9 -7.14 -5.58 -3.43
N LEU A 10 -7.95 -5.83 -2.41
CA LEU A 10 -7.59 -5.68 -1.00
C LEU A 10 -7.78 -7.01 -0.29
N ARG A 11 -6.69 -7.75 -0.06
CA ARG A 11 -6.73 -9.12 0.45
C ARG A 11 -5.56 -9.46 1.35
N LYS A 12 -5.76 -10.37 2.30
CA LYS A 12 -4.66 -10.99 3.04
C LYS A 12 -4.09 -12.14 2.21
N VAL A 13 -2.77 -12.16 2.07
CA VAL A 13 -2.02 -13.26 1.46
C VAL A 13 -1.06 -13.83 2.50
N THR A 14 -0.79 -15.13 2.41
CA THR A 14 0.22 -15.80 3.25
C THR A 14 1.48 -16.00 2.42
N HIS A 15 2.60 -15.51 2.92
CA HIS A 15 3.92 -15.70 2.30
C HIS A 15 4.92 -16.11 3.38
N ARG A 16 5.63 -17.22 3.17
CA ARG A 16 6.59 -17.79 4.14
C ARG A 16 6.03 -17.87 5.58
N GLY A 17 4.76 -18.24 5.72
CA GLY A 17 4.06 -18.35 7.01
C GLY A 17 3.66 -17.03 7.67
N ARG A 18 3.91 -15.87 7.05
CA ARG A 18 3.50 -14.56 7.55
C ARG A 18 2.27 -14.06 6.77
N SER A 19 1.33 -13.44 7.48
CA SER A 19 0.18 -12.76 6.86
C SER A 19 0.58 -11.36 6.39
N ILE A 20 0.26 -11.04 5.14
CA ILE A 20 0.55 -9.75 4.48
C ILE A 20 -0.75 -9.22 3.90
N LEU A 21 -1.07 -7.94 4.17
CA LEU A 21 -2.17 -7.24 3.53
C LEU A 21 -1.70 -6.68 2.19
N LEU A 22 -2.24 -7.21 1.09
CA LEU A 22 -1.94 -6.76 -0.27
C LEU A 22 -3.06 -5.83 -0.75
N THR A 23 -2.68 -4.62 -1.16
CA THR A 23 -3.54 -3.65 -1.83
C THR A 23 -3.02 -3.37 -3.25
N ASP A 24 -3.82 -3.66 -4.26
CA ASP A 24 -3.46 -3.56 -5.67
C ASP A 24 -4.16 -2.37 -6.38
N TYR A 25 -3.43 -1.27 -6.51
CA TYR A 25 -3.79 -0.05 -7.24
C TYR A 25 -3.34 -0.09 -8.72
N SER A 26 -2.86 -1.23 -9.23
CA SER A 26 -2.30 -1.31 -10.58
C SER A 26 -3.32 -0.92 -11.65
N GLY A 27 -2.86 -0.07 -12.59
CA GLY A 27 -3.67 0.45 -13.70
C GLY A 27 -4.73 1.47 -13.29
N PHE A 28 -4.77 1.93 -12.03
CA PHE A 28 -5.72 2.98 -11.63
C PHE A 28 -5.35 4.31 -12.27
N ILE A 29 -6.29 4.87 -13.03
CA ILE A 29 -6.13 6.17 -13.71
C ILE A 29 -7.15 7.18 -13.17
N LYS A 30 -8.37 6.76 -12.84
CA LYS A 30 -9.45 7.65 -12.44
C LYS A 30 -9.57 7.71 -10.91
N TRP A 31 -9.83 8.90 -10.38
CA TRP A 31 -10.01 9.13 -8.94
C TRP A 31 -11.01 8.17 -8.27
N ASN A 32 -12.11 7.82 -8.94
CA ASN A 32 -13.11 6.92 -8.37
C ASN A 32 -12.58 5.52 -8.07
N ASP A 33 -11.64 5.00 -8.88
CA ASP A 33 -11.03 3.69 -8.67
C ASP A 33 -10.18 3.72 -7.39
N TRP A 34 -9.35 4.76 -7.25
CA TRP A 34 -8.56 5.03 -6.05
C TRP A 34 -9.44 5.17 -4.81
N ARG A 35 -10.46 6.03 -4.87
CA ARG A 35 -11.32 6.36 -3.74
C ARG A 35 -11.99 5.13 -3.16
N ALA A 36 -12.55 4.26 -4.00
CA ALA A 36 -13.24 3.06 -3.54
C ALA A 36 -12.32 2.11 -2.76
N LEU A 37 -11.08 1.92 -3.24
CA LEU A 37 -10.11 1.02 -2.60
C LEU A 37 -9.52 1.63 -1.32
N ILE A 38 -9.20 2.94 -1.35
CA ILE A 38 -8.74 3.68 -0.16
C ILE A 38 -9.79 3.62 0.95
N GLU A 39 -11.07 3.86 0.63
CA GLU A 39 -12.16 3.78 1.60
C GLU A 39 -12.33 2.37 2.17
N ALA A 40 -12.12 1.32 1.36
CA ALA A 40 -12.14 -0.06 1.84
C ALA A 40 -11.00 -0.34 2.82
N GLU A 41 -9.79 0.11 2.50
CA GLU A 41 -8.62 -0.04 3.37
C GLU A 41 -8.80 0.73 4.70
N MET A 42 -9.33 1.96 4.66
CA MET A 42 -9.66 2.76 5.85
C MET A 42 -10.67 2.08 6.77
N ARG A 43 -11.61 1.30 6.23
CA ARG A 43 -12.58 0.52 7.04
C ARG A 43 -11.99 -0.75 7.63
N LEU A 44 -10.99 -1.33 6.94
CA LEU A 44 -10.35 -2.57 7.36
C LEU A 44 -9.33 -2.32 8.48
N MET A 45 -8.45 -1.33 8.30
CA MET A 45 -7.27 -1.14 9.16
C MET A 45 -7.57 -1.03 10.66
N PRO A 46 -8.61 -0.29 11.12
CA PRO A 46 -8.92 -0.18 12.55
C PRO A 46 -9.34 -1.49 13.23
N ARG A 47 -9.59 -2.56 12.45
CA ARG A 47 -9.94 -3.90 12.96
C ARG A 47 -8.71 -4.78 13.20
N GLU A 48 -7.53 -4.34 12.76
CA GLU A 48 -6.29 -5.06 12.96
C GLU A 48 -5.64 -4.65 14.30
N PRO A 49 -4.87 -5.55 14.94
CA PRO A 49 -4.07 -5.18 16.11
C PRO A 49 -3.02 -4.11 15.76
N LEU A 50 -2.69 -3.27 16.75
CA LEU A 50 -1.63 -2.26 16.61
C LEU A 50 -0.29 -2.91 16.26
N GLY A 51 0.46 -2.28 15.35
CA GLY A 51 1.79 -2.73 14.92
C GLY A 51 1.86 -4.17 14.39
N SER A 52 0.78 -4.71 13.84
CA SER A 52 0.70 -6.12 13.39
C SER A 52 0.73 -6.29 11.88
N VAL A 53 0.31 -5.27 11.13
CA VAL A 53 0.04 -5.38 9.70
C VAL A 53 1.31 -5.18 8.89
N ARG A 54 1.68 -6.19 8.11
CA ARG A 54 2.65 -6.08 7.02
C ARG A 54 1.87 -5.70 5.76
N ALA A 55 2.08 -4.50 5.24
CA ALA A 55 1.32 -3.96 4.11
C ALA A 55 2.15 -3.98 2.83
N LEU A 56 1.57 -4.51 1.76
CA LEU A 56 2.10 -4.43 0.41
C LEU A 56 1.15 -3.60 -0.45
N ALA A 57 1.65 -2.51 -1.02
CA ALA A 57 0.90 -1.69 -1.98
C ALA A 57 1.54 -1.76 -3.37
N VAL A 58 0.74 -2.13 -4.38
CA VAL A 58 1.20 -2.27 -5.77
C VAL A 58 0.59 -1.14 -6.62
N PHE A 59 1.43 -0.39 -7.32
CA PHE A 59 1.07 0.81 -8.08
C PHE A 59 1.39 0.69 -9.58
N THR A 60 1.72 -0.50 -10.08
CA THR A 60 2.19 -0.70 -11.44
C THR A 60 1.23 -0.13 -12.48
N GLY A 61 1.74 0.79 -13.31
CA GLY A 61 0.95 1.44 -14.37
C GLY A 61 -0.15 2.38 -13.88
N SER A 62 -0.16 2.74 -12.59
CA SER A 62 -1.12 3.69 -12.02
C SER A 62 -0.68 5.13 -12.22
N ARG A 63 -1.66 6.05 -12.26
CA ARG A 63 -1.42 7.49 -12.41
C ARG A 63 -1.82 8.23 -11.15
N PHE A 64 -0.88 9.02 -10.62
CA PHE A 64 -1.09 9.86 -9.45
C PHE A 64 -1.43 11.27 -9.93
N SER A 65 -2.62 11.76 -9.56
CA SER A 65 -2.91 13.19 -9.51
C SER A 65 -2.59 13.73 -8.12
N ASP A 66 -2.68 15.05 -7.94
CA ASP A 66 -2.48 15.67 -6.63
C ASP A 66 -3.51 15.17 -5.61
N GLU A 67 -4.77 14.94 -6.03
CA GLU A 67 -5.81 14.39 -5.15
C GLU A 67 -5.50 12.96 -4.71
N VAL A 68 -5.00 12.13 -5.63
CA VAL A 68 -4.56 10.76 -5.32
C VAL A 68 -3.41 10.78 -4.31
N PHE A 69 -2.43 11.66 -4.53
CA PHE A 69 -1.29 11.78 -3.65
C PHE A 69 -1.70 12.20 -2.23
N GLU A 70 -2.58 13.19 -2.11
CA GLU A 70 -3.11 13.63 -0.82
C GLU A 70 -3.86 12.50 -0.11
N ALA A 71 -4.71 11.77 -0.84
CA ALA A 71 -5.50 10.67 -0.29
C ALA A 71 -4.65 9.50 0.19
N ILE A 72 -3.67 9.07 -0.60
CA ILE A 72 -2.73 7.99 -0.22
C ILE A 72 -1.87 8.43 0.97
N THR A 73 -1.45 9.70 1.02
CA THR A 73 -0.71 10.23 2.18
C THR A 73 -1.56 10.19 3.45
N LYS A 74 -2.83 10.61 3.37
CA LYS A 74 -3.78 10.54 4.50
C LYS A 74 -4.01 9.10 4.95
N LEU A 75 -4.23 8.17 4.02
CA LEU A 75 -4.36 6.74 4.29
C LEU A 75 -3.12 6.20 5.00
N ALA A 76 -1.93 6.47 4.47
CA ALA A 76 -0.68 6.00 5.05
C ALA A 76 -0.47 6.52 6.48
N LEU A 77 -0.87 7.76 6.77
CA LEU A 77 -0.80 8.33 8.11
C LEU A 77 -1.83 7.71 9.06
N ALA A 78 -3.09 7.55 8.61
CA ALA A 78 -4.15 6.93 9.40
C ALA A 78 -3.84 5.48 9.76
N ASN A 79 -3.23 4.74 8.83
CA ASN A 79 -2.88 3.33 9.02
C ASN A 79 -1.64 3.15 9.92
N ARG A 80 -0.85 4.21 10.17
CA ARG A 80 0.43 4.13 10.88
C ARG A 80 0.40 3.32 12.19
N PRO A 81 -0.59 3.47 13.09
CA PRO A 81 -0.61 2.74 14.37
C PRO A 81 -0.70 1.21 14.21
N TYR A 82 -1.18 0.74 13.06
CA TYR A 82 -1.46 -0.67 12.78
C TYR A 82 -0.36 -1.33 11.95
N ILE A 83 0.41 -0.54 11.20
CA ILE A 83 1.47 -1.03 10.31
C ILE A 83 2.71 -1.42 11.12
N LYS A 84 3.15 -2.67 10.93
CA LYS A 84 4.46 -3.18 11.30
C LYS A 84 5.53 -2.74 10.28
N ALA A 85 5.31 -3.05 9.00
CA ALA A 85 6.20 -2.70 7.91
C ALA A 85 5.40 -2.50 6.61
N SER A 86 5.93 -1.72 5.67
CA SER A 86 5.26 -1.43 4.39
C SER A 86 6.20 -1.65 3.22
N ALA A 87 5.76 -2.35 2.18
CA ALA A 87 6.47 -2.46 0.92
C ALA A 87 5.64 -1.86 -0.22
N LEU A 88 6.30 -1.13 -1.12
CA LEU A 88 5.67 -0.48 -2.26
C LEU A 88 6.29 -1.02 -3.55
N VAL A 89 5.46 -1.33 -4.54
CA VAL A 89 5.89 -1.87 -5.84
C VAL A 89 5.34 -1.02 -6.97
N GLY A 90 6.15 -0.84 -8.02
CA GLY A 90 5.69 -0.25 -9.28
C GLY A 90 5.46 1.27 -9.26
N LEU A 91 6.05 1.97 -8.29
CA LEU A 91 6.12 3.44 -8.32
C LEU A 91 7.12 3.89 -9.39
N SER A 92 6.74 4.86 -10.21
CA SER A 92 7.71 5.56 -11.07
C SER A 92 8.74 6.33 -10.23
N PRO A 93 9.93 6.66 -10.78
CA PRO A 93 10.94 7.43 -10.05
C PRO A 93 10.41 8.75 -9.47
N LEU A 94 9.53 9.43 -10.21
CA LEU A 94 8.90 10.66 -9.76
C LEU A 94 7.92 10.40 -8.60
N GLN A 95 7.05 9.39 -8.72
CA GLN A 95 6.10 9.02 -7.66
C GLN A 95 6.84 8.61 -6.38
N ARG A 96 7.92 7.82 -6.51
CA ARG A 96 8.79 7.44 -5.40
C ARG A 96 9.36 8.68 -4.70
N ALA A 97 9.93 9.62 -5.44
CA ALA A 97 10.52 10.83 -4.87
C ALA A 97 9.49 11.69 -4.12
N ILE A 98 8.28 11.85 -4.66
CA ILE A 98 7.20 12.63 -4.03
C ILE A 98 6.69 11.90 -2.77
N PHE A 99 6.46 10.59 -2.85
CA PHE A 99 6.01 9.77 -1.73
C PHE A 99 7.02 9.79 -0.57
N LEU A 100 8.30 9.57 -0.86
CA LEU A 100 9.37 9.64 0.14
C LEU A 100 9.39 11.03 0.80
N LYS A 101 9.38 12.13 0.05
CA LYS A 101 9.35 13.50 0.62
C LYS A 101 8.14 13.75 1.54
N GLY A 102 6.99 13.15 1.25
CA GLY A 102 5.74 13.33 2.00
C GLY A 102 5.67 12.49 3.28
N ILE A 103 6.23 11.29 3.24
CA ILE A 103 6.02 10.24 4.26
C ILE A 103 7.29 9.95 5.08
N GLU A 104 8.49 10.01 4.49
CA GLU A 104 9.77 9.67 5.15
C GLU A 104 10.04 10.51 6.41
N ARG A 105 9.75 11.82 6.38
CA ARG A 105 9.88 12.69 7.58
C ARG A 105 8.86 12.40 8.67
N ARG A 106 7.78 11.69 8.35
CA ARG A 106 6.61 11.48 9.22
C ARG A 106 6.35 10.02 9.53
N SER A 107 7.11 9.08 8.97
CA SER A 107 6.97 7.65 9.21
C SER A 107 8.26 7.09 9.80
N SER A 108 8.25 6.83 11.10
CA SER A 108 9.26 6.01 11.78
C SER A 108 8.97 4.53 11.48
N ARG A 109 8.81 4.17 10.21
CA ARG A 109 8.42 2.83 9.75
C ARG A 109 9.51 2.29 8.84
N ASP A 110 9.76 0.99 8.93
CA ASP A 110 10.49 0.27 7.91
C ASP A 110 9.63 0.23 6.65
N PHE A 111 9.99 1.06 5.67
CA PHE A 111 9.40 1.04 4.34
C PHE A 111 10.42 0.58 3.31
N GLY A 112 10.01 -0.35 2.45
CA GLY A 112 10.79 -0.80 1.30
C GLY A 112 10.10 -0.41 0.00
N VAL A 113 10.90 -0.09 -1.02
CA VAL A 113 10.39 0.11 -2.38
C VAL A 113 11.10 -0.88 -3.29
N PHE A 114 10.32 -1.67 -4.02
CA PHE A 114 10.80 -2.80 -4.80
C PHE A 114 10.27 -2.74 -6.23
N ASP A 115 10.98 -3.41 -7.13
CA ASP A 115 10.58 -3.51 -8.53
C ASP A 115 9.53 -4.61 -8.73
N THR A 116 9.58 -5.68 -7.92
CA THR A 116 8.67 -6.81 -8.03
C THR A 116 7.86 -7.08 -6.75
N VAL A 117 6.69 -7.69 -6.94
CA VAL A 117 5.83 -8.17 -5.83
C VAL A 117 6.54 -9.24 -5.01
N GLU A 118 7.31 -10.12 -5.65
CA GLU A 118 7.96 -11.24 -4.98
C GLU A 118 9.07 -10.78 -4.02
N GLU A 119 9.94 -9.86 -4.47
CA GLU A 119 10.95 -9.23 -3.60
C GLU A 119 10.32 -8.51 -2.41
N ALA A 120 9.21 -7.80 -2.65
CA ALA A 120 8.49 -7.10 -1.60
C ALA A 120 7.87 -8.07 -0.56
N LEU A 121 7.32 -9.19 -1.02
CA LEU A 121 6.77 -10.23 -0.14
C LEU A 121 7.86 -10.91 0.68
N ASP A 122 8.99 -11.25 0.05
CA ASP A 122 10.16 -11.83 0.72
C ASP A 122 10.66 -10.91 1.83
N TRP A 123 10.89 -9.63 1.51
CA TRP A 123 11.34 -8.64 2.50
C TRP A 123 10.33 -8.46 3.63
N LEU A 124 9.03 -8.37 3.33
CA LEU A 124 7.98 -8.22 4.36
C LEU A 124 7.94 -9.43 5.30
N ALA A 125 8.18 -10.64 4.81
CA ALA A 125 8.19 -11.84 5.64
C ALA A 125 9.32 -11.85 6.69
N GLU A 126 10.39 -11.09 6.43
CA GLU A 126 11.54 -10.94 7.33
C GLU A 126 11.37 -9.83 8.37
N GLN A 127 10.36 -8.95 8.22
CA GLN A 127 10.11 -7.87 9.18
C GLN A 127 9.45 -8.42 10.43
N GLU A 128 10.14 -8.39 11.57
CA GLU A 128 9.69 -9.04 12.82
C GLU A 128 8.63 -8.29 13.60
#